data_AF-A0A081XW93-F1
#
_entry.id   AF-A0A081XW93-F1
#
_cell.length_a   1.000
_cell.length_b   1.000
_cell.length_c   1.000
_cell.angle_alpha   90.00
_cell.angle_beta   90.00
_cell.angle_gamma   90.00
#
_symmetry.space_group_name_H-M   'P 1'
#
loop_
_entity.id
_entity.type
_entity.pdbx_description
1 polymer ?
#
loop_
_entity_poly.entity_id
_entity_poly.type
_entity_poly.pdbx_seq_one_letter_code
_entity_poly.pdbx_strand_id
1 'polypeptide(L)'
;MPPPAFRAASRHHYDTAQLAAGNRLRISADHLAGLAAECAIKAILLDCLGSALTGKGRPFHPELKEEAKERMRREGLKDLPQHDFMHGHLPSLWGQLCAVAGRRRGREVGPLFTQLIASNPFLGWAVEGRYCDETSITEADLARHLQAAYDLIAAHEQARTLGTGTLA
;
A
#
# COMPACT_ATOMS: atom_id res chain seq x y z
N MET A 1 22.69 4.47 -3.63
CA MET A 1 21.57 4.74 -2.70
C MET A 1 21.10 3.39 -2.16
N PRO A 2 20.89 3.24 -0.84
CA PRO A 2 20.35 2.00 -0.29
C PRO A 2 18.94 1.71 -0.86
N PRO A 3 18.51 0.44 -0.91
CA PRO A 3 17.15 0.10 -1.32
C PRO A 3 16.13 0.68 -0.32
N PRO A 4 14.89 0.97 -0.76
CA PRO A 4 13.87 1.52 0.12
C PRO A 4 13.48 0.54 1.23
N ALA A 5 13.41 1.04 2.46
CA ALA A 5 13.00 0.27 3.63
C ALA A 5 11.53 0.55 3.97
N PHE A 6 10.61 0.15 3.09
CA PHE A 6 9.16 0.46 3.23
C PHE A 6 8.57 0.01 4.58
N ARG A 7 9.03 -1.12 5.12
CA ARG A 7 8.63 -1.56 6.46
C ARG A 7 9.02 -0.56 7.54
N ALA A 8 10.28 -0.11 7.59
CA ALA A 8 10.68 0.85 8.63
C ALA A 8 9.98 2.19 8.42
N ALA A 9 9.88 2.63 7.17
CA ALA A 9 9.21 3.87 6.78
C ALA A 9 7.73 3.89 7.22
N SER A 10 6.99 2.79 7.08
CA SER A 10 5.57 2.77 7.48
C SER A 10 5.38 3.06 8.97
N ARG A 11 6.25 2.54 9.84
CA ARG A 11 6.17 2.76 11.30
C ARG A 11 6.57 4.18 11.65
N HIS A 12 7.68 4.66 11.08
CA HIS A 12 8.11 6.04 11.30
C HIS A 12 7.03 7.06 10.87
N HIS A 13 6.39 6.86 9.72
CA HIS A 13 5.30 7.71 9.28
C HIS A 13 4.08 7.59 10.20
N TYR A 14 3.72 6.38 10.65
CA TYR A 14 2.60 6.17 11.56
C TYR A 14 2.83 6.82 12.93
N ASP A 15 4.01 6.64 13.52
CA ASP A 15 4.38 7.26 14.80
C ASP A 15 4.33 8.80 14.69
N THR A 16 4.83 9.34 13.58
CA THR A 16 4.76 10.77 13.31
C THR A 16 3.31 11.24 13.11
N ALA A 17 2.47 10.43 12.46
CA ALA A 17 1.05 10.71 12.30
C ALA A 17 0.33 10.80 13.65
N GLN A 18 0.61 9.87 14.57
CA GLN A 18 0.09 9.87 15.93
C GLN A 18 0.52 11.11 16.72
N LEU A 19 1.80 11.49 16.62
CA LEU A 19 2.32 12.71 17.23
C LEU A 19 1.63 13.97 16.66
N ALA A 20 1.47 14.04 15.34
CA ALA A 20 0.79 15.16 14.69
C ALA A 20 -0.69 15.25 15.11
N ALA A 21 -1.39 14.11 15.19
CA ALA A 21 -2.77 14.04 15.67
C ALA A 21 -2.88 14.54 17.13
N GLY A 22 -1.98 14.10 18.01
CA GLY A 22 -1.91 14.56 19.41
C GLY A 22 -1.65 16.06 19.54
N ASN A 23 -0.94 16.66 18.58
CA ASN A 23 -0.71 18.10 18.48
C ASN A 23 -1.79 18.86 17.70
N ARG A 24 -2.91 18.22 17.37
CA ARG A 24 -4.03 18.81 16.61
C ARG A 24 -3.67 19.27 15.19
N LEU A 25 -2.61 18.71 14.60
CA LEU A 25 -2.18 18.99 13.22
C LEU A 25 -2.88 18.03 12.25
N ARG A 26 -4.20 18.14 12.13
CA ARG A 26 -5.06 17.13 11.48
C ARG A 26 -4.63 16.78 10.06
N ILE A 27 -4.40 17.78 9.20
CA ILE A 27 -3.97 17.55 7.81
C ILE A 27 -2.63 16.83 7.74
N SER A 28 -1.66 17.27 8.56
CA SER A 28 -0.34 16.64 8.60
C SER A 28 -0.44 15.19 9.09
N ALA A 29 -1.26 14.94 10.11
CA ALA A 29 -1.52 13.61 10.62
C ALA A 29 -2.16 12.70 9.56
N ASP A 30 -3.16 13.20 8.83
CA ASP A 30 -3.85 12.45 7.77
C ASP A 30 -2.91 12.12 6.60
N HIS A 31 -2.09 13.09 6.19
CA HIS A 31 -1.09 12.87 5.16
C HIS A 31 -0.06 11.80 5.56
N LEU A 32 0.42 11.86 6.81
CA LEU A 32 1.37 10.88 7.34
C LEU A 32 0.72 9.50 7.51
N ALA A 33 -0.56 9.42 7.87
CA ALA A 33 -1.32 8.17 7.91
C ALA A 33 -1.40 7.52 6.51
N GLY A 34 -1.66 8.32 5.47
CA GLY A 34 -1.63 7.86 4.09
C GLY A 34 -0.25 7.35 3.66
N LEU A 35 0.83 8.06 3.97
CA LEU A 35 2.21 7.61 3.68
C LEU A 35 2.57 6.32 4.43
N ALA A 36 2.12 6.20 5.68
CA ALA A 36 2.30 4.99 6.48
C ALA A 36 1.60 3.79 5.83
N ALA A 37 0.33 3.95 5.45
CA ALA A 37 -0.44 2.92 4.76
C ALA A 37 0.19 2.54 3.41
N GLU A 38 0.59 3.51 2.59
CA GLU A 38 1.26 3.25 1.31
C GLU A 38 2.54 2.40 1.49
N CYS A 39 3.37 2.77 2.47
CA CYS A 39 4.59 2.04 2.80
C CYS A 39 4.28 0.64 3.33
N ALA A 40 3.24 0.48 4.16
CA ALA A 40 2.82 -0.83 4.66
C ALA A 40 2.35 -1.75 3.52
N ILE A 41 1.55 -1.23 2.58
CA ILE A 41 1.09 -1.98 1.40
C ILE A 41 2.29 -2.42 0.55
N LYS A 42 3.24 -1.52 0.27
CA LYS A 42 4.45 -1.86 -0.48
C LYS A 42 5.27 -2.93 0.22
N ALA A 43 5.38 -2.86 1.55
CA ALA A 43 6.08 -3.88 2.34
C ALA A 43 5.38 -5.24 2.27
N ILE A 44 4.05 -5.28 2.38
CA ILE A 44 3.26 -6.53 2.24
C ILE A 44 3.42 -7.11 0.83
N LEU A 45 3.35 -6.27 -0.21
CA LEU A 45 3.51 -6.70 -1.59
C LEU A 45 4.88 -7.37 -1.83
N LEU A 46 5.94 -6.77 -1.29
CA LEU A 46 7.31 -7.29 -1.41
C LEU A 46 7.57 -8.51 -0.53
N ASP A 47 7.20 -8.47 0.75
CA ASP A 47 7.56 -9.49 1.74
C ASP A 47 6.65 -10.72 1.68
N CYS A 48 5.40 -10.57 1.21
CA CYS A 48 4.38 -11.62 1.30
C CYS A 48 3.76 -11.99 -0.05
N LEU A 49 3.61 -11.03 -0.96
CA LEU A 49 2.81 -11.21 -2.17
C LEU A 49 3.61 -11.31 -3.47
N GLY A 50 4.93 -11.48 -3.39
CA GLY A 50 5.77 -11.84 -4.56
C GLY A 50 6.13 -10.67 -5.47
N SER A 51 5.89 -9.43 -5.06
CA SER A 51 6.41 -8.26 -5.75
C SER A 51 7.93 -8.15 -5.59
N ALA A 52 8.57 -7.41 -6.50
CA ALA A 52 10.02 -7.21 -6.53
C ALA A 52 10.37 -5.72 -6.69
N LEU A 53 11.65 -5.40 -6.46
CA LEU A 53 12.20 -4.07 -6.74
C LEU A 53 12.87 -4.04 -8.11
N THR A 54 12.63 -2.98 -8.86
CA THR A 54 13.46 -2.64 -10.03
C THR A 54 14.87 -2.18 -9.62
N GLY A 55 15.81 -2.11 -10.57
CA GLY A 55 17.15 -1.56 -10.30
C GLY A 55 17.17 -0.09 -9.85
N LYS A 56 16.04 0.63 -9.94
CA LYS A 56 15.85 1.99 -9.41
C LYS A 56 15.11 2.01 -8.06
N GLY A 57 14.93 0.86 -7.41
CA GLY A 57 14.22 0.76 -6.13
C GLY A 57 12.71 0.95 -6.22
N ARG A 58 12.11 0.93 -7.41
CA ARG A 58 10.64 1.02 -7.56
C ARG A 58 10.00 -0.37 -7.45
N PRO A 59 8.99 -0.58 -6.59
CA PRO A 59 8.29 -1.86 -6.45
C PRO A 59 7.38 -2.15 -7.65
N PHE A 60 7.29 -3.42 -8.04
CA PHE A 60 6.43 -3.91 -9.11
C PHE A 60 6.06 -5.39 -8.92
N HIS A 61 4.98 -5.86 -9.56
CA HIS A 61 4.62 -7.28 -9.55
C HIS A 61 5.07 -7.99 -10.85
N PRO A 62 5.95 -9.01 -10.80
CA PRO A 62 6.50 -9.67 -11.99
C PRO A 62 5.45 -10.32 -12.90
N GLU A 63 4.47 -11.04 -12.33
CA GLU A 63 3.46 -11.72 -13.15
C GLU A 63 2.53 -10.73 -13.87
N LEU A 64 2.17 -9.63 -13.19
CA LEU A 64 1.34 -8.58 -13.80
C LEU A 64 2.10 -7.87 -14.93
N LYS A 65 3.42 -7.76 -14.80
CA LYS A 65 4.27 -7.21 -15.87
C LYS A 65 4.29 -8.10 -17.10
N GLU A 66 4.39 -9.42 -16.93
CA GLU A 66 4.35 -10.35 -18.06
C GLU A 66 2.96 -10.37 -18.72
N GLU A 67 1.89 -10.31 -17.95
CA GLU A 67 0.52 -10.17 -18.49
C GLU A 67 0.32 -8.87 -19.25
N ALA A 68 0.84 -7.75 -18.73
CA ALA A 68 0.79 -6.47 -19.42
C ALA A 68 1.55 -6.50 -20.75
N LYS A 69 2.69 -7.21 -20.82
CA LYS A 69 3.43 -7.40 -22.08
C LYS A 69 2.65 -8.25 -23.07
N GLU A 70 2.00 -9.32 -22.61
CA GLU A 70 1.22 -10.17 -23.48
C GLU A 70 0.00 -9.44 -24.04
N ARG A 71 -0.68 -8.66 -23.19
CA ARG A 71 -1.76 -7.77 -23.62
C ARG A 71 -1.29 -6.77 -24.67
N MET A 72 -0.14 -6.12 -24.43
CA MET A 72 0.47 -5.18 -25.36
C MET A 72 0.72 -5.80 -26.74
N ARG A 73 1.25 -7.03 -26.80
CA ARG A 73 1.46 -7.75 -28.07
C ARG A 73 0.15 -8.06 -28.78
N ARG A 74 -0.83 -8.58 -28.05
CA ARG A 74 -2.13 -8.99 -28.59
C ARG A 74 -2.93 -7.81 -29.14
N GLU A 75 -2.88 -6.67 -28.46
CA GLU A 75 -3.67 -5.47 -28.78
C GLU A 75 -2.90 -4.43 -29.60
N GLY A 76 -1.62 -4.68 -29.89
CA GLY A 76 -0.78 -3.75 -30.65
C GLY A 76 -0.54 -2.41 -29.94
N LEU A 77 -0.53 -2.41 -28.60
CA LEU A 77 -0.28 -1.19 -27.81
C LEU A 77 1.17 -0.72 -28.03
N LYS A 78 1.34 0.60 -28.20
CA LYS A 78 2.67 1.22 -28.40
C LYS A 78 3.51 1.21 -27.14
N ASP A 79 2.87 1.41 -26.00
CA ASP A 79 3.53 1.54 -24.71
C ASP A 79 3.04 0.46 -23.75
N LEU A 80 3.97 -0.06 -22.95
CA LEU A 80 3.65 -0.99 -21.88
C LEU A 80 2.88 -0.24 -20.78
N PRO A 81 1.69 -0.70 -20.36
CA PRO A 81 0.86 -0.02 -19.37
C PRO A 81 1.46 -0.20 -17.97
N GLN A 82 2.47 0.60 -17.64
CA GLN A 82 3.25 0.45 -16.41
C GLN A 82 2.40 0.54 -15.14
N HIS A 83 1.31 1.30 -15.17
CA HIS A 83 0.41 1.45 -14.03
C HIS A 83 -0.29 0.16 -13.59
N ASP A 84 -0.29 -0.88 -14.43
CA ASP A 84 -0.89 -2.18 -14.09
C ASP A 84 -0.05 -3.01 -13.13
N PHE A 85 1.28 -2.84 -13.17
CA PHE A 85 2.21 -3.68 -12.44
C PHE A 85 3.24 -2.90 -11.62
N MET A 86 3.45 -1.61 -11.88
CA MET A 86 4.28 -0.75 -11.05
C MET A 86 3.48 -0.28 -9.85
N HIS A 87 4.00 -0.53 -8.65
CA HIS A 87 3.37 -0.12 -7.41
C HIS A 87 3.63 1.36 -7.13
N GLY A 88 2.67 2.18 -7.54
CA GLY A 88 2.66 3.63 -7.40
C GLY A 88 2.22 4.09 -6.01
N HIS A 89 1.23 4.97 -5.98
CA HIS A 89 0.74 5.63 -4.77
C HIS A 89 -0.72 5.28 -4.49
N LEU A 90 -1.18 5.57 -3.28
CA LEU A 90 -2.61 5.60 -2.99
C LEU A 90 -3.31 6.70 -3.83
N PRO A 91 -4.61 6.54 -4.15
CA PRO A 91 -5.48 5.42 -3.78
C PRO A 91 -5.33 4.18 -4.67
N SER A 92 -4.80 4.31 -5.88
CA SER A 92 -4.74 3.23 -6.89
C SER A 92 -3.94 2.01 -6.44
N LEU A 93 -2.93 2.20 -5.58
CA LEU A 93 -2.16 1.12 -5.00
C LEU A 93 -3.03 0.10 -4.24
N TRP A 94 -4.15 0.52 -3.65
CA TRP A 94 -5.08 -0.39 -2.97
C TRP A 94 -5.69 -1.41 -3.95
N GLY A 95 -6.08 -0.97 -5.14
CA GLY A 95 -6.62 -1.85 -6.18
C GLY A 95 -5.60 -2.90 -6.60
N GLN A 96 -4.32 -2.52 -6.68
CA GLN A 96 -3.24 -3.47 -6.96
C GLN A 96 -3.02 -4.47 -5.81
N LEU A 97 -3.11 -4.03 -4.55
CA LEU A 97 -3.07 -4.94 -3.41
C LEU A 97 -4.16 -5.98 -3.49
N CYS A 98 -5.41 -5.57 -3.74
CA CYS A 98 -6.53 -6.49 -3.91
C CYS A 98 -6.32 -7.46 -5.09
N ALA A 99 -5.85 -6.95 -6.23
CA ALA A 99 -5.61 -7.76 -7.41
C ALA A 99 -4.53 -8.84 -7.18
N VAL A 100 -3.44 -8.50 -6.49
CA VAL A 100 -2.37 -9.45 -6.16
C VAL A 100 -2.84 -10.43 -5.07
N ALA A 101 -3.46 -9.94 -4.00
CA ALA A 101 -3.96 -10.78 -2.92
C ALA A 101 -5.01 -11.80 -3.40
N GLY A 102 -5.88 -11.42 -4.33
CA GLY A 102 -6.90 -12.31 -4.90
C GLY A 102 -6.35 -13.42 -5.81
N ARG A 103 -5.12 -13.30 -6.30
CA ARG A 103 -4.46 -14.32 -7.16
C ARG A 103 -3.83 -15.44 -6.35
N ARG A 104 -3.35 -15.13 -5.15
CA ARG A 104 -2.88 -16.13 -4.18
C ARG A 104 -4.09 -16.95 -3.73
N ARG A 105 -4.03 -18.28 -3.85
CA ARG A 105 -5.11 -19.15 -3.36
C ARG A 105 -5.28 -18.86 -1.87
N GLY A 106 -6.52 -18.69 -1.37
CA GLY A 106 -6.83 -18.23 0.00
C GLY A 106 -6.29 -19.05 1.20
N ARG A 107 -5.39 -20.01 0.96
CA ARG A 107 -4.54 -20.62 2.00
C ARG A 107 -3.22 -19.85 2.22
N GLU A 108 -2.73 -19.15 1.20
CA GLU A 108 -1.51 -18.31 1.28
C GLU A 108 -1.80 -16.92 1.83
N VAL A 109 -3.03 -16.43 1.63
CA VAL A 109 -3.52 -15.16 2.19
C VAL A 109 -4.72 -15.49 3.08
N GLY A 110 -4.55 -15.33 4.40
CA GLY A 110 -5.56 -15.72 5.39
C GLY A 110 -6.84 -14.87 5.30
N PRO A 111 -8.01 -15.40 5.71
CA PRO A 111 -9.32 -14.73 5.57
C PRO A 111 -9.40 -13.38 6.31
N LEU A 112 -8.67 -13.22 7.42
CA LEU A 112 -8.58 -11.95 8.14
C LEU A 112 -7.93 -10.86 7.28
N PHE A 113 -6.91 -11.22 6.48
CA PHE A 113 -6.28 -10.27 5.58
C PHE A 113 -7.21 -9.90 4.42
N THR A 114 -7.94 -10.87 3.87
CA THR A 114 -8.95 -10.59 2.85
C THR A 114 -10.02 -9.63 3.37
N GLN A 115 -10.48 -9.82 4.61
CA GLN A 115 -11.43 -8.92 5.24
C GLN A 115 -10.85 -7.52 5.45
N LEU A 116 -9.59 -7.43 5.88
CA LEU A 116 -8.89 -6.17 6.08
C LEU A 116 -8.86 -5.31 4.80
N ILE A 117 -8.61 -5.93 3.65
CA ILE A 117 -8.47 -5.21 2.38
C ILE A 117 -9.78 -5.04 1.60
N ALA A 118 -10.90 -5.56 2.13
CA ALA A 118 -12.19 -5.63 1.43
C ALA A 118 -12.78 -4.25 1.09
N SER A 119 -12.48 -3.24 1.89
CA SER A 119 -12.86 -1.85 1.65
C SER A 119 -11.63 -0.98 1.58
N ASN A 120 -11.58 -0.02 0.65
CA ASN A 120 -10.48 0.93 0.54
C ASN A 120 -10.76 2.17 1.42
N PRO A 121 -10.12 2.29 2.60
CA PRO A 121 -10.28 3.47 3.44
C PRO A 121 -9.64 4.71 2.81
N PHE A 122 -8.80 4.59 1.79
CA PHE A 122 -8.16 5.73 1.15
C PHE A 122 -8.84 6.15 -0.16
N LEU A 123 -10.05 5.67 -0.47
CA LEU A 123 -10.70 5.96 -1.77
C LEU A 123 -10.85 7.47 -2.07
N GLY A 124 -11.18 8.26 -1.05
CA GLY A 124 -11.26 9.73 -1.15
C GLY A 124 -9.99 10.47 -0.72
N TRP A 125 -8.93 9.73 -0.36
CA TRP A 125 -7.67 10.33 0.07
C TRP A 125 -6.88 10.84 -1.14
N ALA A 126 -6.45 12.10 -1.06
CA ALA A 126 -5.67 12.75 -2.09
C ALA A 126 -4.45 13.42 -1.46
N VAL A 127 -3.28 13.21 -2.06
CA VAL A 127 -2.04 13.78 -1.53
C VAL A 127 -2.09 15.31 -1.54
N GLU A 128 -2.84 15.91 -2.46
CA GLU A 128 -3.07 17.35 -2.61
C GLU A 128 -3.79 17.96 -1.41
N GLY A 129 -4.53 17.18 -0.63
CA GLY A 129 -5.19 17.64 0.61
C GLY A 129 -4.20 18.27 1.60
N ARG A 130 -2.90 17.94 1.51
CA ARG A 130 -1.84 18.59 2.30
C ARG A 130 -1.70 20.10 2.10
N TYR A 131 -2.22 20.63 0.99
CA TYR A 131 -2.17 22.05 0.65
C TYR A 131 -3.49 22.76 0.87
N CYS A 132 -4.54 22.02 1.23
CA CYS A 132 -5.85 22.58 1.55
C CYS A 132 -5.88 23.13 2.97
N ASP A 133 -6.89 23.92 3.28
CA ASP A 133 -7.14 24.34 4.65
C ASP A 133 -7.74 23.20 5.51
N GLU A 134 -7.74 23.39 6.82
CA GLU A 134 -8.11 22.41 7.86
C GLU A 134 -9.56 21.89 7.77
N THR A 135 -10.36 22.39 6.82
CA THR A 135 -11.76 21.97 6.62
C THR A 135 -11.90 20.77 5.70
N SER A 136 -10.85 20.42 4.96
CA SER A 136 -10.86 19.34 3.97
C SER A 136 -10.88 17.92 4.55
N ILE A 137 -10.48 17.75 5.82
CA ILE A 137 -10.40 16.45 6.50
C ILE A 137 -11.15 16.53 7.83
N THR A 138 -12.07 15.60 8.06
CA THR A 138 -12.79 15.48 9.34
C THR A 138 -12.00 14.64 10.35
N GLU A 139 -12.32 14.76 11.64
CA GLU A 139 -11.77 13.86 12.68
C GLU A 139 -12.09 12.39 12.38
N ALA A 140 -13.27 12.11 11.80
CA ALA A 140 -13.67 10.77 11.42
C ALA A 140 -12.81 10.22 10.26
N ASP A 141 -12.45 11.06 9.30
CA ASP A 141 -11.54 10.68 8.21
C ASP A 141 -10.14 10.36 8.74
N LEU A 142 -9.61 11.25 9.59
CA LEU A 142 -8.31 11.04 10.21
C LEU A 142 -8.28 9.73 11.02
N ALA A 143 -9.29 9.50 11.87
CA ALA A 143 -9.37 8.27 12.67
C ALA A 143 -9.43 7.02 11.79
N ARG A 144 -10.20 7.07 10.71
CA ARG A 144 -10.33 5.98 9.74
C ARG A 144 -9.02 5.69 9.01
N HIS A 145 -8.28 6.71 8.58
CA HIS A 145 -6.99 6.54 7.93
C HIS A 145 -5.90 6.06 8.90
N LEU A 146 -5.87 6.57 10.14
CA LEU A 146 -4.96 6.08 11.18
C LEU A 146 -5.23 4.61 11.50
N GLN A 147 -6.49 4.21 11.67
CA GLN A 147 -6.84 2.82 11.92
C GLN A 147 -6.41 1.92 10.78
N ALA A 148 -6.69 2.32 9.53
CA ALA A 148 -6.28 1.55 8.35
C ALA A 148 -4.75 1.39 8.24
N ALA A 149 -3.99 2.45 8.50
CA ALA A 149 -2.53 2.39 8.50
C ALA A 149 -2.01 1.43 9.59
N TYR A 150 -2.58 1.49 10.79
CA TYR A 150 -2.27 0.57 11.88
C TYR A 150 -2.55 -0.88 11.50
N ASP A 151 -3.75 -1.17 10.99
CA ASP A 151 -4.17 -2.53 10.67
C ASP A 151 -3.28 -3.16 9.59
N LEU A 152 -2.87 -2.38 8.58
CA LEU A 152 -1.92 -2.83 7.56
C LEU A 152 -0.53 -3.11 8.17
N ILE A 153 -0.06 -2.24 9.06
CA ILE A 153 1.22 -2.45 9.77
C ILE A 153 1.15 -3.72 10.60
N ALA A 154 0.10 -3.91 11.39
CA ALA A 154 -0.11 -5.08 12.24
C ALA A 154 -0.22 -6.37 11.42
N ALA A 155 -0.98 -6.35 10.31
CA ALA A 155 -1.10 -7.49 9.41
C ALA A 155 0.24 -7.88 8.79
N HIS A 156 1.08 -6.89 8.42
CA HIS A 156 2.43 -7.15 7.92
C HIS A 156 3.31 -7.81 8.98
N GLU A 157 3.25 -7.36 10.23
CA GLU A 157 4.02 -7.96 11.34
C GLU A 157 3.56 -9.36 11.67
N GLN A 158 2.25 -9.58 11.66
CA GLN A 158 1.67 -10.90 11.88
C GLN A 158 2.10 -11.88 10.79
N ALA A 159 2.00 -11.49 9.51
CA ALA A 159 2.42 -12.33 8.40
C ALA A 159 3.91 -12.73 8.47
N ARG A 160 4.77 -11.80 8.93
CA ARG A 160 6.19 -12.08 9.14
C ARG A 160 6.45 -13.00 10.32
N THR A 161 5.71 -12.85 11.41
CA THR A 161 5.86 -13.67 12.62
C THR A 161 5.41 -15.11 12.38
N LEU A 162 4.31 -15.29 11.65
CA LEU A 162 3.74 -16.61 11.34
C LEU A 162 4.46 -17.32 10.18
N GLY A 163 5.39 -16.67 9.50
CA GLY A 163 6.12 -17.25 8.37
C GLY A 163 5.26 -17.46 7.11
N THR A 164 4.04 -16.91 7.03
CA THR A 164 3.13 -17.03 5.88
C THR A 164 3.59 -16.22 4.64
N GLY A 165 4.87 -15.86 4.58
CA GLY A 165 5.51 -15.15 3.47
C GLY A 165 6.78 -15.84 2.95
N THR A 166 7.03 -17.09 3.30
CA THR A 166 8.21 -17.81 2.81
C THR A 166 7.79 -18.81 1.74
N LEU A 167 8.27 -18.58 0.52
CA LEU A 167 8.27 -19.53 -0.58
C LEU A 167 8.88 -20.85 -0.08
N ALA A 168 8.09 -21.93 -0.11
CA ALA A 168 8.63 -23.27 -0.31
C ALA A 168 8.73 -23.51 -1.82
#